data_AF-A0A0K0CZI0-F1
#
_entry.id   AF-A0A0K0CZI0-F1
#
_cell.length_a   1.000
_cell.length_b   1.000
_cell.length_c   1.000
_cell.angle_alpha   90.00
_cell.angle_beta   90.00
_cell.angle_gamma   90.00
#
_symmetry.space_group_name_H-M   'P 1'
#
loop_
_entity.id
_entity.type
_entity.pdbx_description
1 polymer ?
#
loop_
_entity_poly.entity_id
_entity_poly.type
_entity_poly.pdbx_seq_one_letter_code
_entity_poly.pdbx_strand_id
1 'polypeptide(L)'
;MTVSRWLVLKEEKEKIKSKEAVEKKQAKEKEIRANQKGQLLLPYPDVKRPTRSQRRRRKAELEKDKKEKIASGFYQSRSDKDDTLDQVESLKEELTEQSRKRLENVKKAHKGELKTEKGDVNVVVKEAVKEVENSMPAPKEQP
;
A
#
# COMPACT_ATOMS: atom_id res chain seq x y z
N MET A 1 -23.09 -54.11 -33.43
CA MET A 1 -23.77 -53.28 -32.42
C MET A 1 -22.94 -53.25 -31.12
N THR A 2 -21.94 -52.39 -31.00
CA THR A 2 -20.96 -52.43 -29.89
C THR A 2 -20.68 -51.09 -29.22
N VAL A 3 -21.22 -49.98 -29.75
CA VAL A 3 -20.97 -48.62 -29.23
C VAL A 3 -21.68 -48.39 -27.87
N SER A 4 -22.83 -49.03 -27.66
CA SER A 4 -23.64 -48.84 -26.45
C SER A 4 -22.95 -49.34 -25.17
N ARG A 5 -22.14 -50.41 -25.25
CA ARG A 5 -21.43 -50.95 -24.09
C ARG A 5 -20.30 -50.03 -23.61
N TRP A 6 -19.65 -49.33 -24.54
CA TRP A 6 -18.55 -48.41 -24.21
C TRP A 6 -19.07 -47.12 -23.58
N LEU A 7 -20.23 -46.62 -24.01
CA LEU A 7 -20.86 -45.45 -23.39
C LEU A 7 -21.27 -45.73 -21.93
N VAL A 8 -21.88 -46.89 -21.67
CA VAL A 8 -22.27 -47.30 -20.31
C VAL A 8 -21.05 -47.44 -19.41
N LEU A 9 -19.97 -48.05 -19.88
CA LEU A 9 -18.71 -48.16 -19.13
C LEU A 9 -18.06 -46.80 -18.84
N LYS A 10 -18.20 -45.83 -19.75
CA LYS A 10 -17.68 -44.46 -19.55
C LYS A 10 -18.49 -43.73 -18.48
N GLU A 11 -19.81 -43.87 -18.48
CA GLU A 11 -20.69 -43.25 -17.50
C GLU A 11 -20.52 -43.86 -16.09
N GLU A 12 -20.33 -45.17 -16.00
CA GLU A 12 -20.04 -45.84 -14.73
C GLU A 12 -18.68 -45.42 -14.14
N LYS A 13 -17.64 -45.26 -14.98
CA LYS A 13 -16.32 -44.79 -14.54
C LYS A 13 -16.36 -43.35 -14.01
N GLU A 14 -17.11 -42.46 -14.65
CA GLU A 14 -17.30 -41.09 -14.16
C GLU A 14 -18.08 -41.05 -12.82
N LYS A 15 -19.06 -41.94 -12.64
CA LYS A 15 -19.79 -42.10 -11.36
C LYS A 15 -18.90 -42.64 -10.23
N ILE A 16 -17.96 -43.54 -10.52
CA ILE A 16 -17.02 -44.05 -9.50
C ILE A 16 -16.00 -42.97 -9.13
N LYS A 17 -15.44 -42.26 -10.13
CA LYS A 17 -14.44 -41.21 -9.91
C LYS A 17 -14.99 -40.03 -9.11
N SER A 18 -16.27 -39.68 -9.33
CA SER A 18 -16.96 -38.64 -8.55
C SER A 18 -17.21 -39.08 -7.10
N LYS A 19 -17.60 -40.35 -6.86
CA LYS A 19 -17.75 -40.89 -5.49
C LYS A 19 -16.44 -40.93 -4.73
N GLU A 20 -15.36 -41.40 -5.36
CA GLU A 20 -14.02 -41.45 -4.77
C GLU A 20 -13.49 -40.05 -4.43
N ALA A 21 -13.76 -39.05 -5.27
CA ALA A 21 -13.39 -37.66 -5.00
C ALA A 21 -14.13 -37.06 -3.81
N VAL A 22 -15.40 -37.42 -3.61
CA VAL A 22 -16.20 -36.99 -2.44
C VAL A 22 -15.69 -37.66 -1.17
N GLU A 23 -15.40 -38.96 -1.22
CA GLU A 23 -14.89 -39.71 -0.07
C GLU A 23 -13.49 -39.24 0.35
N LYS A 24 -12.60 -38.95 -0.62
CA LYS A 24 -11.29 -38.35 -0.36
C LYS A 24 -11.38 -36.96 0.26
N LYS A 25 -12.36 -36.14 -0.14
CA LYS A 25 -12.61 -34.83 0.48
C LYS A 25 -13.10 -34.99 1.92
N GLN A 26 -14.02 -35.92 2.17
CA GLN A 26 -14.53 -36.19 3.52
C GLN A 26 -13.46 -36.76 4.45
N ALA A 27 -12.57 -37.63 3.94
CA ALA A 27 -11.44 -38.17 4.71
C ALA A 27 -10.42 -37.07 5.07
N LYS A 28 -10.04 -36.22 4.12
CA LYS A 28 -9.15 -35.07 4.37
C LYS A 28 -9.75 -34.08 5.37
N GLU A 29 -11.06 -33.82 5.29
CA GLU A 29 -11.72 -32.93 6.25
C GLU A 29 -11.74 -33.50 7.68
N LYS A 30 -11.96 -34.81 7.83
CA LYS A 30 -11.86 -35.50 9.11
C LYS A 30 -10.44 -35.48 9.68
N GLU A 31 -9.43 -35.64 8.84
CA GLU A 31 -8.01 -35.56 9.22
C GLU A 31 -7.62 -34.15 9.70
N ILE A 32 -8.05 -33.10 8.98
CA ILE A 32 -7.85 -31.70 9.39
C ILE A 32 -8.54 -31.42 10.73
N ARG A 33 -9.78 -31.87 10.91
CA ARG A 33 -10.52 -31.71 12.17
C ARG A 33 -9.92 -32.51 13.32
N ALA A 34 -9.28 -33.65 13.06
CA ALA A 34 -8.57 -34.43 14.07
C ALA A 34 -7.25 -33.75 14.48
N ASN A 35 -6.52 -33.19 13.52
CA ASN A 35 -5.25 -32.49 13.76
C ASN A 35 -5.45 -31.13 14.48
N GLN A 36 -6.57 -30.46 14.24
CA GLN A 36 -6.96 -29.22 14.95
C GLN A 36 -7.28 -29.42 16.45
N LYS A 37 -7.51 -30.66 16.92
CA LYS A 37 -7.80 -30.94 18.33
C LYS A 37 -6.55 -31.01 19.21
N GLY A 38 -5.36 -31.18 18.62
CA GLY A 38 -4.09 -31.33 19.34
C GLY A 38 -3.31 -30.02 19.55
N GLN A 39 -3.66 -28.96 18.83
CA GLN A 39 -3.01 -27.65 18.88
C GLN A 39 -4.08 -26.60 19.16
N LEU A 40 -4.52 -26.48 20.42
CA LEU A 40 -5.38 -25.37 20.83
C LEU A 40 -4.54 -24.08 20.75
N LEU A 41 -4.71 -23.32 19.67
CA LEU A 41 -4.15 -21.98 19.57
C LEU A 41 -4.67 -21.17 20.75
N LEU A 42 -3.77 -20.83 21.69
CA LEU A 42 -4.12 -19.94 22.78
C LEU A 42 -4.68 -18.64 22.18
N PRO A 43 -5.78 -18.10 22.73
CA PRO A 43 -6.32 -16.83 22.25
C PRO A 43 -5.25 -15.75 22.39
N TYR A 44 -5.13 -14.91 21.36
CA TYR A 44 -4.25 -13.76 21.42
C TYR A 44 -4.61 -12.88 22.61
N PRO A 45 -3.63 -12.25 23.27
CA PRO A 45 -3.91 -11.34 24.36
C PRO A 45 -4.74 -10.15 23.89
N ASP A 46 -5.66 -9.68 24.75
CA ASP A 46 -6.48 -8.51 24.49
C ASP A 46 -5.63 -7.22 24.56
N VAL A 47 -5.02 -6.85 23.44
CA VAL A 47 -4.27 -5.59 23.31
C VAL A 47 -5.24 -4.44 23.07
N LYS A 48 -5.35 -3.55 24.07
CA LYS A 48 -6.17 -2.34 23.97
C LYS A 48 -5.57 -1.39 22.93
N ARG A 49 -6.45 -0.86 22.05
CA ARG A 49 -6.06 0.19 21.11
C ARG A 49 -5.80 1.50 21.88
N PRO A 50 -4.80 2.30 21.47
CA PRO A 50 -4.55 3.60 22.10
C PRO A 50 -5.76 4.53 22.02
N THR A 51 -6.08 5.17 23.14
CA THR A 51 -7.17 6.16 23.22
C THR A 51 -6.88 7.37 22.31
N ARG A 52 -7.92 8.11 21.89
CA ARG A 52 -7.76 9.32 21.05
C ARG A 52 -6.80 10.35 21.68
N SER A 53 -6.88 10.55 22.99
CA SER A 53 -6.00 11.45 23.75
C SER A 53 -4.54 11.01 23.70
N GLN A 54 -4.25 9.72 23.93
CA GLN A 54 -2.91 9.14 23.87
C GLN A 54 -2.31 9.28 22.47
N ARG A 55 -3.11 9.03 21.42
CA ARG A 55 -2.69 9.24 20.04
C ARG A 55 -2.34 10.71 19.76
N ARG A 56 -3.15 11.64 20.25
CA ARG A 56 -2.88 13.08 20.10
C ARG A 56 -1.59 13.49 20.82
N ARG A 57 -1.40 13.02 22.06
CA ARG A 57 -0.19 13.31 22.85
C ARG A 57 1.07 12.82 22.15
N ARG A 58 1.07 11.56 21.71
CA ARG A 58 2.18 10.95 20.98
C ARG A 58 2.50 11.70 19.69
N LYS A 59 1.48 12.11 18.92
CA LYS A 59 1.69 12.92 17.70
C LYS A 59 2.36 14.25 18.03
N ALA A 60 1.90 14.95 19.07
CA ALA A 60 2.49 16.21 19.49
C ALA A 60 3.94 16.05 19.96
N GLU A 61 4.26 14.96 20.68
CA GLU A 61 5.64 14.63 21.08
C GLU A 61 6.53 14.37 19.87
N LEU A 62 6.07 13.58 18.90
CA LEU A 62 6.80 13.30 17.66
C LEU A 62 7.02 14.57 16.82
N GLU A 63 6.05 15.48 16.78
CA GLU A 63 6.21 16.76 16.10
C GLU A 63 7.23 17.68 16.78
N LYS A 64 7.27 17.69 18.12
CA LYS A 64 8.29 18.43 18.88
C LYS A 64 9.68 17.86 18.66
N ASP A 65 9.85 16.55 18.83
CA ASP A 65 11.12 15.86 18.59
C ASP A 65 11.61 16.08 17.15
N LYS A 66 10.71 16.00 16.16
CA LYS A 66 11.05 16.31 14.78
C LYS A 66 11.54 17.75 14.63
N LYS A 67 10.86 18.73 15.21
CA LYS A 67 11.26 20.15 15.16
C LYS A 67 12.61 20.39 15.84
N GLU A 68 12.84 19.79 17.00
CA GLU A 68 14.10 19.88 17.75
C GLU A 68 15.26 19.27 16.97
N LYS A 69 15.04 18.12 16.33
CA LYS A 69 16.04 17.49 15.44
C LYS A 69 16.34 18.32 14.20
N ILE A 70 15.35 18.99 13.63
CA ILE A 70 15.60 19.93 12.52
C ILE A 70 16.40 21.13 13.03
N ALA A 71 16.00 21.72 14.16
CA ALA A 71 16.67 22.90 14.74
C ALA A 71 18.11 22.62 15.18
N SER A 72 18.38 21.43 15.72
CA SER A 72 19.73 20.97 16.10
C SER A 72 20.60 20.58 14.90
N GLY A 73 20.05 20.57 13.69
CA GLY A 73 20.79 20.15 12.49
C GLY A 73 21.02 18.64 12.41
N PHE A 74 20.32 17.84 13.23
CA PHE A 74 20.36 16.37 13.15
C PHE A 74 19.89 15.88 11.77
N TYR A 75 18.92 16.57 11.16
CA TYR A 75 18.50 16.28 9.79
C TYR A 75 19.21 17.18 8.78
N GLN A 76 20.01 16.58 7.91
CA GLN A 76 20.58 17.24 6.74
C GLN A 76 19.58 17.25 5.57
N SER A 77 19.64 18.29 4.73
CA SER A 77 18.73 18.47 3.59
C SER A 77 18.91 17.43 2.47
N ARG A 78 20.06 16.77 2.38
CA ARG A 78 20.40 15.74 1.37
C ARG A 78 20.94 14.46 1.98
N SER A 79 20.42 14.05 3.13
CA SER A 79 20.88 12.84 3.83
C SER A 79 20.67 11.54 3.04
N ASP A 80 19.78 11.54 2.06
CA ASP A 80 19.41 10.37 1.23
C ASP A 80 20.26 10.25 -0.04
N LYS A 81 21.02 11.28 -0.40
CA LYS A 81 21.90 11.27 -1.56
C LYS A 81 23.29 10.86 -1.10
N ASP A 82 23.64 9.62 -1.41
CA ASP A 82 24.98 9.10 -1.21
C ASP A 82 25.95 9.84 -2.14
N ASP A 83 26.77 10.73 -1.57
CA ASP A 83 27.77 11.53 -2.29
C ASP A 83 29.03 10.70 -2.65
N THR A 84 29.08 9.43 -2.22
CA THR A 84 30.22 8.56 -2.52
C THR A 84 30.10 7.82 -3.85
N LEU A 85 28.91 7.82 -4.47
CA LEU A 85 28.65 7.11 -5.72
C LEU A 85 28.02 8.03 -6.76
N ASP A 86 28.46 7.88 -8.01
CA ASP A 86 27.84 8.56 -9.14
C ASP A 86 26.38 8.12 -9.28
N GLN A 87 25.49 9.08 -9.52
CA GLN A 87 24.08 8.80 -9.78
C GLN A 87 23.94 8.11 -11.15
N VAL A 88 23.89 6.77 -11.15
CA VAL A 88 23.66 5.97 -12.36
C VAL A 88 22.18 6.04 -12.75
N GLU A 89 21.90 6.39 -14.01
CA GLU A 89 20.55 6.33 -14.55
C GLU A 89 20.02 4.89 -14.47
N SER A 90 18.82 4.72 -13.89
CA SER A 90 18.19 3.40 -13.82
C SER A 90 18.00 2.85 -15.23
N LEU A 91 18.46 1.62 -15.47
CA LEU A 91 18.23 0.93 -16.73
C LEU A 91 16.72 0.81 -16.98
N LYS A 92 16.30 1.09 -18.22
CA LYS A 92 14.90 0.91 -18.62
C LYS A 92 14.59 -0.59 -18.61
N GLU A 93 13.81 -1.04 -17.64
CA GLU A 93 13.32 -2.42 -17.61
C GLU A 93 12.44 -2.69 -18.83
N GLU A 94 12.61 -3.85 -19.45
CA GLU A 94 11.70 -4.27 -20.51
C GLU A 94 10.30 -4.49 -19.94
N LEU A 95 9.35 -3.69 -20.44
CA LEU A 95 7.96 -3.81 -20.03
C LEU A 95 7.39 -5.13 -20.55
N THR A 96 7.02 -6.03 -19.63
CA THR A 96 6.15 -7.18 -19.93
C THR A 96 4.85 -6.71 -20.60
N GLU A 97 4.23 -7.54 -21.44
CA GLU A 97 2.98 -7.17 -22.12
C GLU A 97 1.88 -6.73 -21.13
N GLN A 98 1.85 -7.34 -19.94
CA GLN A 98 0.90 -6.99 -18.89
C GLN A 98 1.16 -5.58 -18.31
N SER A 99 2.42 -5.20 -18.08
CA SER A 99 2.75 -3.86 -17.58
C SER A 99 2.52 -2.77 -18.63
N ARG A 100 2.75 -3.06 -19.93
CA ARG A 100 2.43 -2.13 -21.03
C ARG A 100 0.94 -1.75 -21.04
N LYS A 101 0.05 -2.74 -20.92
CA LYS A 101 -1.41 -2.51 -20.88
C LYS A 101 -1.81 -1.65 -19.68
N ARG A 102 -1.22 -1.89 -18.50
CA ARG A 102 -1.49 -1.09 -17.29
C ARG A 102 -1.05 0.36 -17.46
N LEU A 103 0.15 0.60 -17.99
CA LEU A 103 0.66 1.95 -18.22
C LEU A 103 -0.19 2.75 -19.21
N GLU A 104 -0.68 2.12 -20.29
CA GLU A 104 -1.58 2.78 -21.24
C GLU A 104 -2.90 3.21 -20.58
N ASN A 105 -3.42 2.41 -19.65
CA ASN A 105 -4.64 2.76 -18.92
C ASN A 105 -4.40 3.93 -17.93
N VAL A 106 -3.26 3.94 -17.22
CA VAL A 106 -2.88 5.05 -16.33
C VAL A 106 -2.65 6.35 -17.11
N LYS A 107 -1.96 6.29 -18.26
CA LYS A 107 -1.75 7.46 -19.13
C LYS A 107 -3.07 8.05 -19.64
N LYS A 108 -4.05 7.20 -19.99
CA LYS A 108 -5.38 7.65 -20.42
C LYS A 108 -6.15 8.32 -19.28
N ALA A 109 -6.05 7.80 -18.06
CA ALA A 109 -6.66 8.40 -16.88
C ALA A 109 -6.08 9.79 -16.58
N HIS A 110 -4.75 9.91 -16.56
CA HIS A 110 -4.06 11.18 -16.29
C HIS A 110 -4.33 12.26 -17.36
N LYS A 111 -4.55 11.87 -18.62
CA LYS A 111 -4.91 12.77 -19.71
C LYS A 111 -6.37 13.26 -19.63
N GLY A 112 -7.22 12.57 -18.86
CA GLY A 112 -8.58 12.99 -18.53
C GLY A 112 -8.61 14.11 -17.48
N GLU A 113 -7.77 14.03 -16.44
CA GLU A 113 -7.72 15.01 -15.35
C GLU A 113 -7.06 16.34 -15.77
N LEU A 114 -6.07 16.30 -16.67
CA LEU A 114 -5.36 17.51 -17.12
C LEU A 114 -6.19 18.46 -18.02
N LYS A 115 -7.44 18.11 -18.34
CA LYS A 115 -8.34 18.97 -19.14
C LYS A 115 -9.26 19.87 -18.32
N THR A 116 -9.36 19.71 -16.99
CA THR A 116 -10.28 20.49 -16.14
C THR A 116 -9.63 21.60 -15.32
N GLU A 117 -8.29 21.76 -15.34
CA GLU A 117 -7.58 22.69 -14.43
C GLU A 117 -6.79 23.80 -15.13
N LYS A 118 -7.28 24.31 -16.27
CA LYS A 118 -6.78 25.59 -16.85
C LYS A 118 -7.77 26.74 -16.64
N GLY A 119 -8.28 26.86 -15.41
CA GLY A 119 -9.03 28.02 -14.94
C GLY A 119 -8.71 28.28 -13.47
N ASP A 120 -8.15 29.44 -13.20
CA ASP A 120 -8.26 30.16 -11.92
C ASP A 120 -7.54 29.61 -10.67
N VAL A 121 -6.20 29.60 -10.67
CA VAL A 121 -5.38 29.51 -9.42
C VAL A 121 -4.60 30.80 -9.13
N ASN A 122 -4.68 31.81 -10.00
CA ASN A 122 -3.83 33.01 -9.89
C ASN A 122 -4.42 34.16 -9.02
N VAL A 123 -5.37 33.86 -8.14
CA VAL A 123 -5.98 34.87 -7.23
C VAL A 123 -5.59 34.65 -5.77
N VAL A 124 -5.48 33.41 -5.29
CA VAL A 124 -5.25 33.13 -3.86
C VAL A 124 -3.82 33.46 -3.38
N VAL A 125 -2.82 33.39 -4.26
CA VAL A 125 -1.41 33.64 -3.87
C VAL A 125 -1.09 35.13 -3.67
N LYS A 126 -1.85 36.04 -4.30
CA LYS A 126 -1.57 37.49 -4.20
C LYS A 126 -2.05 38.12 -2.88
N GLU A 127 -3.01 37.51 -2.20
CA GLU A 127 -3.56 38.03 -0.94
C GLU A 127 -2.64 37.70 0.25
N ALA A 128 -2.02 36.52 0.25
CA ALA A 128 -1.12 36.06 1.33
C ALA A 128 0.21 36.84 1.40
N VAL A 129 0.68 37.43 0.31
CA VAL A 129 1.92 38.24 0.31
C VAL A 129 1.68 39.60 0.98
N LYS A 130 0.44 40.09 1.02
CA LYS A 130 0.10 41.39 1.61
C LYS A 130 0.00 41.35 3.15
N GLU A 131 -0.21 40.18 3.74
CA GLU A 131 -0.24 40.01 5.20
C GLU A 131 1.14 39.75 5.82
N VAL A 132 2.11 39.24 5.05
CA VAL A 132 3.47 38.97 5.56
C VAL A 132 4.32 40.24 5.63
N GLU A 133 4.07 41.25 4.79
CA GLU A 133 4.82 42.52 4.81
C GLU A 133 4.56 43.35 6.09
N ASN A 134 3.52 43.04 6.86
CA ASN A 134 3.13 43.79 8.07
C ASN A 134 3.55 43.17 9.42
N SER A 135 4.45 42.18 9.47
CA SER A 135 4.78 41.52 10.75
C SER A 135 6.25 41.35 11.13
N MET A 136 7.22 41.83 10.33
CA MET A 136 8.63 41.83 10.74
C MET A 136 9.03 43.21 11.28
N PRO A 137 9.25 43.39 12.60
CA PRO A 137 9.94 44.58 13.10
C PRO A 137 11.41 44.54 12.63
N ALA A 138 11.87 45.65 12.05
CA ALA A 138 13.23 45.81 11.55
C ALA A 138 14.27 45.51 12.65
N PRO A 139 15.42 44.88 12.32
CA PRO A 139 16.51 44.69 13.27
C PRO A 139 17.04 46.05 13.69
N LYS A 140 17.00 46.34 14.99
CA LYS A 140 17.63 47.53 15.57
C LYS A 140 19.15 47.33 15.50
N GLU A 141 19.82 48.14 14.71
CA GLU A 141 21.26 48.35 14.83
C GLU A 141 21.53 48.96 16.22
N GLN A 142 22.43 48.34 16.99
CA GLN A 142 22.93 48.89 18.25
C GLN A 142 24.34 49.44 18.03
N PRO A 143 24.72 50.53 18.73
CA PRO A 143 25.89 51.35 18.44
C PRO A 143 27.23 50.66 18.73
#